data_AF-A0A9X3XQU0-F1
#
_entry.id   AF-A0A9X3XQU0-F1
#
_cell.length_a   1.000
_cell.length_b   1.000
_cell.length_c   1.000
_cell.angle_alpha   90.00
_cell.angle_beta   90.00
_cell.angle_gamma   90.00
#
_symmetry.space_group_name_H-M   'P 1'
#
loop_
_entity.id
_entity.type
_entity.pdbx_description
1 polymer ?
#
loop_
_entity_poly.entity_id
_entity_poly.type
_entity_poly.pdbx_seq_one_letter_code
_entity_poly.pdbx_strand_id
1 'polypeptide(L)' 'TANLAFNPMAFAFVTRPLIAPAGVESYVTSYNGITLRVVRGYDMKYKKEMLSMDVLYGYKTMYPELATRVLG' A
#
# COMPACT_ATOMS: atom_id res chain seq x y z
N THR A 1 -7.24 -23.76 7.09
CA THR A 1 -6.55 -22.48 7.34
C THR A 1 -5.20 -22.81 7.93
N ALA A 2 -4.09 -22.29 7.39
CA ALA A 2 -2.75 -22.57 7.91
C ALA A 2 -2.29 -21.42 8.82
N ASN A 3 -1.67 -21.74 9.96
CA ASN A 3 -1.13 -20.75 10.88
C ASN A 3 0.25 -20.29 10.37
N LEU A 4 0.56 -19.00 10.47
CA LEU A 4 1.85 -18.44 10.08
C LEU A 4 2.64 -18.06 11.33
N ALA A 5 3.81 -18.66 11.54
CA ALA A 5 4.75 -18.28 12.57
C ALA A 5 5.97 -17.64 11.90
N PHE A 6 6.34 -16.43 12.28
CA PHE A 6 7.48 -15.73 11.69
C PHE A 6 8.19 -14.82 12.70
N ASN A 7 9.50 -14.66 12.54
CA ASN A 7 10.28 -13.64 13.23
C ASN A 7 10.08 -12.27 12.56
N PRO A 8 10.03 -11.14 13.31
CA PRO A 8 9.93 -9.80 12.72
C PRO A 8 10.98 -9.48 11.64
N MET A 9 12.16 -10.13 11.68
CA MET A 9 13.21 -9.95 10.67
C MET A 9 13.02 -10.79 9.40
N ALA A 10 12.04 -11.71 9.36
CA ALA A 10 11.82 -12.60 8.23
C ALA A 10 11.28 -11.87 6.99
N PHE A 11 10.47 -10.82 7.20
CA PHE A 11 9.83 -10.05 6.15
C PHE A 11 10.21 -8.58 6.24
N ALA A 12 10.62 -8.00 5.12
CA ALA A 12 10.75 -6.56 4.96
C ALA A 12 9.51 -6.04 4.22
N PHE A 13 8.87 -5.02 4.78
CA PHE A 13 7.77 -4.29 4.17
C PHE A 13 8.19 -2.83 4.00
N VAL A 14 8.10 -2.33 2.77
CA VAL A 14 8.46 -0.95 2.43
C VAL A 14 7.34 -0.30 1.65
N THR A 15 7.03 0.94 1.97
CA THR A 15 6.11 1.76 1.19
C THR A 15 6.82 3.01 0.71
N ARG A 16 6.58 3.41 -0.54
CA ARG A 16 7.16 4.63 -1.10
C ARG A 16 6.05 5.63 -1.41
N PRO A 17 6.15 6.89 -0.94
CA PRO A 17 5.19 7.93 -1.32
C PRO A 17 5.22 8.15 -2.84
N LEU A 18 4.05 8.11 -3.48
CA LEU A 18 3.92 8.55 -4.87
C LEU A 18 3.76 10.06 -4.93
N ILE A 19 4.38 10.67 -5.94
CA ILE A 19 4.28 12.10 -6.19
C ILE A 19 2.83 12.44 -6.56
N ALA A 20 2.32 13.53 -5.97
CA ALA A 20 1.06 14.14 -6.34
C ALA A 20 1.14 14.72 -7.77
N PRO A 21 0.24 14.33 -8.70
CA PRO A 21 0.23 14.91 -10.03
C PRO A 21 -0.11 16.41 -9.98
N ALA A 22 0.62 17.23 -10.75
CA ALA A 22 0.39 18.66 -10.82
C ALA A 22 -0.93 18.99 -11.55
N GLY A 23 -1.76 19.84 -10.96
CA GLY A 23 -3.01 20.32 -11.57
C GLY A 23 -4.28 19.56 -11.19
N VAL A 24 -4.21 18.58 -10.28
CA VAL A 24 -5.38 17.84 -9.77
C VAL A 24 -5.35 17.81 -8.25
N GLU A 25 -6.51 17.96 -7.59
CA GLU A 25 -6.61 17.83 -6.14
C GLU A 25 -6.11 16.44 -5.73
N SER A 26 -4.97 16.40 -5.05
CA SER A 26 -4.38 15.16 -4.59
C SER A 26 -3.88 15.29 -3.17
N TYR A 27 -4.17 14.27 -2.37
CA TYR A 27 -3.82 14.19 -0.96
C TYR A 27 -2.97 12.96 -0.74
N VAL A 28 -1.79 13.15 -0.14
CA VAL A 28 -0.91 12.06 0.29
C VAL A 28 -1.01 11.99 1.80
N THR A 29 -1.51 10.88 2.33
CA THR A 29 -1.61 10.63 3.77
C THR A 29 -0.81 9.38 4.14
N SER A 30 -0.20 9.39 5.32
CA SER A 30 0.52 8.25 5.87
C SER A 30 -0.24 7.74 7.09
N TYR A 31 -0.61 6.46 7.09
CA TYR A 31 -1.27 5.81 8.21
C TYR A 31 -0.62 4.46 8.49
N ASN A 32 -0.21 4.21 9.74
CA ASN A 32 0.45 2.96 10.18
C ASN A 32 1.65 2.52 9.32
N GLY A 33 2.40 3.48 8.78
CA GLY A 33 3.56 3.18 7.93
C GLY A 33 3.22 2.80 6.49
N ILE A 34 1.95 2.97 6.07
CA ILE A 34 1.51 2.87 4.68
C ILE A 34 1.20 4.27 4.16
N THR A 35 1.85 4.64 3.05
CA THR A 35 1.51 5.89 2.35
C THR A 35 0.42 5.64 1.30
N LEU A 36 -0.68 6.39 1.41
CA LEU A 36 -1.81 6.37 0.50
C LEU A 36 -1.90 7.71 -0.24
N ARG A 37 -2.06 7.66 -1.56
CA ARG A 37 -2.34 8.84 -2.39
C ARG A 37 -3.79 8.78 -2.88
N VAL A 38 -4.55 9.83 -2.63
CA VAL A 38 -5.89 10.01 -3.19
C VAL A 38 -5.83 11.12 -4.23
N VAL A 39 -6.36 10.88 -5.43
CA VAL A 39 -6.50 11.87 -6.51
C VAL A 39 -7.99 12.06 -6.80
N ARG A 40 -8.45 13.31 -6.78
CA ARG A 40 -9.85 13.70 -7.03
C ARG A 40 -9.97 14.39 -8.38
N GLY A 41 -10.76 13.81 -9.26
CA GLY A 41 -11.13 14.40 -10.55
C GLY A 41 -12.65 14.52 -10.67
N TYR A 42 -13.13 15.57 -11.34
CA TYR A 42 -14.53 15.70 -11.70
C TYR A 42 -14.68 15.61 -13.22
N ASP A 43 -15.47 14.65 -13.69
CA ASP A 43 -15.83 14.55 -15.10
C ASP A 43 -17.06 15.40 -15.39
N MET A 44 -16.85 16.54 -16.06
CA MET A 44 -17.91 17.49 -16.41
C MET A 44 -18.92 16.91 -17.40
N LYS A 45 -18.52 15.98 -18.27
CA LYS A 45 -19.38 15.41 -19.33
C LYS A 45 -20.40 14.45 -18.74
N TYR A 46 -19.99 13.65 -17.77
CA TYR A 46 -20.88 12.67 -17.11
C TYR A 46 -21.38 13.13 -15.74
N LYS A 47 -20.96 14.33 -15.27
CA LYS A 47 -21.23 14.88 -13.95
C LYS A 47 -20.88 13.90 -12.82
N LYS A 48 -19.73 13.23 -12.92
CA LYS A 48 -19.28 12.22 -11.95
C LYS A 48 -18.03 12.67 -11.22
N GLU A 49 -18.01 12.41 -9.93
CA GLU A 49 -16.80 12.52 -9.12
C GLU A 49 -16.02 11.20 -9.21
N MET A 50 -14.74 11.30 -9.55
CA MET A 50 -13.80 10.19 -9.57
C MET A 50 -12.76 10.39 -8.47
N LEU A 51 -12.73 9.44 -7.53
CA LEU A 51 -11.71 9.34 -6.51
C LEU A 51 -10.86 8.11 -6.84
N SER A 52 -9.57 8.32 -7.09
CA SER A 52 -8.60 7.24 -7.28
C SER A 52 -7.70 7.16 -6.05
N MET A 53 -7.51 5.95 -5.53
CA MET A 53 -6.70 5.68 -4.35
C MET A 53 -5.56 4.72 -4.72
N ASP A 54 -4.32 5.18 -4.58
CA ASP A 54 -3.13 4.42 -4.95
C ASP A 54 -2.21 4.19 -3.74
N VAL A 55 -1.66 2.99 -3.63
CA VAL A 55 -0.62 2.61 -2.66
C VAL A 55 0.50 1.88 -3.38
N LEU A 56 1.73 2.39 -3.26
CA LEU A 56 2.92 1.69 -3.73
C LEU A 56 3.63 1.03 -2.55
N TYR A 57 3.48 -0.29 -2.48
CA TYR A 57 4.12 -1.12 -1.47
C TYR A 57 4.97 -2.21 -2.12
N GLY A 58 6.02 -2.61 -1.42
CA GLY A 58 6.87 -3.74 -1.76
C GLY A 58 7.09 -4.61 -0.53
N TYR A 59 7.13 -5.92 -0.71
CA TYR A 59 7.48 -6.86 0.33
C TYR A 59 8.55 -7.82 -0.16
N LYS A 60 9.47 -8.21 0.72
CA LYS A 60 10.50 -9.20 0.42
C LYS A 60 10.80 -10.07 1.64
N THR A 61 10.99 -11.37 1.42
CA THR A 61 11.54 -12.30 2.40
C THR A 61 13.04 -12.08 2.51
N MET A 62 13.51 -11.56 3.64
CA MET A 62 14.95 -11.39 3.89
C MET A 62 15.57 -12.70 4.34
N TYR A 63 14.92 -13.39 5.29
CA TYR A 63 15.35 -14.67 5.82
C TYR A 63 14.19 -15.66 5.77
N PRO A 64 14.05 -16.42 4.67
CA PRO A 64 12.92 -17.33 4.48
C PRO A 64 12.91 -18.47 5.52
N GLU A 65 14.08 -18.82 6.07
CA GLU A 65 14.24 -19.81 7.14
C GLU A 65 13.61 -19.41 8.48
N LEU A 66 13.36 -18.12 8.70
CA LEU A 66 12.74 -17.60 9.93
C LEU A 66 11.22 -17.46 9.83
N ALA A 67 10.61 -17.97 8.75
CA ALA A 67 9.17 -18.03 8.57
C ALA A 67 8.74 -19.48 8.30
N THR A 68 7.72 -19.94 9.01
CA THR A 68 7.14 -21.28 8.82
C THR A 68 5.63 -21.20 8.80
N ARG A 69 5.04 -21.95 7.87
CA ARG A 69 3.61 -22.19 7.81
C ARG A 69 3.31 -23.45 8.63
N VAL A 70 2.74 -23.24 9.82
CA VAL A 70 2.31 -24.32 10.72
C VAL A 70 0.94 -24.82 10.26
N LEU A 71 0.89 -26.09 9.89
CA LEU A 71 -0.35 -26.81 9.60
C LEU A 71 -0.55 -27.81 10.75
N GLY A 72 -1.72 -27.75 11.39
CA GLY A 72 -2.19 -28.72 12.37
C GLY A 72 -3.22 -29.66 11.76
#